data_AF-A0A965LIV9-F1
#
_entry.id   AF-A0A965LIV9-F1
#
_cell.length_a   1.000
_cell.length_b   1.000
_cell.length_c   1.000
_cell.angle_alpha   90.00
_cell.angle_beta   90.00
_cell.angle_gamma   90.00
#
_symmetry.space_group_name_H-M   'P 1'
#
loop_
_entity.id
_entity.type
_entity.pdbx_description
1 polymer ?
#
loop_
_entity_poly.entity_id
_entity_poly.type
_entity_poly.pdbx_seq_one_letter_code
_entity_poly.pdbx_strand_id
1 'polypeptide(L)'
;MFLPKFTGSREEQARGLAKAMVGMYGEKMEEARESVYVGGRKAALEALEKFRVQGYAGTRNKLKGNVSRLSFYIRHGGLGIREVAESVRERFGKSYDAVKFWQELGWRQFWRHLYG
;
A
#
# COMPACT_ATOMS: atom_id res chain seq x y z
N MET A 1 -0.35 24.74 6.68
CA MET A 1 -1.19 24.73 5.47
C MET A 1 -2.43 23.91 5.76
N PHE A 2 -3.63 24.45 5.56
CA PHE A 2 -4.89 23.72 5.74
C PHE A 2 -5.42 23.33 4.37
N LEU A 3 -5.51 22.04 4.07
CA LEU A 3 -6.11 21.55 2.83
C LEU A 3 -7.62 21.44 3.00
N PRO A 4 -8.44 21.94 2.05
CA PRO A 4 -9.87 21.71 2.09
C PRO A 4 -10.18 20.22 1.92
N LYS A 5 -11.35 19.78 2.40
CA LYS A 5 -11.87 18.47 2.02
C LYS A 5 -12.19 18.50 0.53
N PHE A 6 -11.54 17.61 -0.22
CA PHE A 6 -11.87 17.39 -1.62
C PHE A 6 -13.04 16.41 -1.71
N THR A 7 -14.07 16.77 -2.46
CA THR A 7 -15.28 15.95 -2.71
C THR A 7 -15.42 15.68 -4.21
N GLY A 8 -16.26 14.71 -4.58
CA GLY A 8 -16.48 14.31 -5.97
C GLY A 8 -15.68 13.06 -6.35
N SER A 9 -15.55 12.83 -7.65
CA SER A 9 -14.80 11.73 -8.25
C SER A 9 -13.30 11.78 -7.91
N ARG A 10 -12.58 10.66 -8.08
CA ARG A 10 -11.12 10.61 -7.82
C ARG A 10 -10.35 11.62 -8.68
N GLU A 11 -10.79 11.81 -9.92
CA GLU A 11 -10.19 12.76 -10.84
C GLU A 11 -10.41 14.22 -10.38
N GLU A 12 -11.61 14.55 -9.90
CA GLU A 12 -11.92 15.86 -9.33
C GLU A 12 -11.11 16.13 -8.06
N GLN A 13 -11.00 15.13 -7.18
CA GLN A 13 -10.18 15.22 -5.98
C GLN A 13 -8.69 15.41 -6.31
N ALA A 14 -8.17 14.67 -7.28
CA ALA A 14 -6.78 14.78 -7.73
C ALA A 14 -6.49 16.16 -8.33
N ARG A 15 -7.38 16.70 -9.17
CA ARG A 15 -7.28 18.06 -9.71
C ARG A 15 -7.32 19.12 -8.61
N GLY A 16 -8.23 18.97 -7.63
CA GLY A 16 -8.33 19.87 -6.50
C GLY A 16 -7.06 19.89 -5.66
N LEU A 17 -6.48 18.71 -5.39
CA LEU A 17 -5.22 18.58 -4.67
C LEU A 17 -4.06 19.20 -5.46
N ALA A 18 -3.93 18.90 -6.75
CA ALA A 18 -2.88 19.45 -7.60
C ALA A 18 -2.90 20.98 -7.59
N LYS A 19 -4.10 21.57 -7.72
CA LYS A 19 -4.29 23.03 -7.63
C LYS A 19 -3.88 23.59 -6.26
N ALA A 20 -4.18 22.89 -5.17
CA ALA A 20 -3.82 23.32 -3.83
C ALA A 20 -2.31 23.25 -3.55
N MET A 21 -1.58 22.38 -4.27
CA MET A 21 -0.14 22.14 -4.07
C MET A 21 0.75 22.84 -5.11
N VAL A 22 0.20 23.73 -5.93
CA VAL A 22 0.99 24.52 -6.90
C VAL A 22 2.13 25.26 -6.19
N GLY A 23 3.34 25.14 -6.76
CA GLY A 23 4.56 25.73 -6.19
C GLY A 23 5.21 24.92 -5.07
N MET A 24 4.59 23.82 -4.61
CA MET A 24 5.19 22.91 -3.60
C MET A 24 5.92 21.71 -4.22
N TYR A 25 5.73 21.47 -5.52
CA TYR A 25 6.43 20.44 -6.29
C TYR A 25 7.02 21.03 -7.56
N GLY A 26 8.08 20.42 -8.08
CA GLY A 26 8.76 20.86 -9.30
C GLY A 26 8.05 20.47 -10.60
N GLU A 27 7.09 19.55 -10.53
CA GLU A 27 6.29 19.09 -11.67
C GLU A 27 5.17 20.09 -11.99
N LYS A 28 4.80 20.18 -13.28
CA LYS A 28 3.73 21.09 -13.71
C LYS A 28 2.35 20.56 -13.29
N MET A 29 1.39 21.46 -13.06
CA MET A 29 0.04 21.06 -12.65
C MET A 29 -0.64 20.17 -13.70
N GLU A 30 -0.37 20.41 -14.97
CA GLU A 30 -0.92 19.65 -16.10
C GLU A 30 -0.38 18.21 -16.16
N GLU A 31 0.75 17.97 -15.51
CA GLU A 31 1.38 16.65 -15.40
C GLU A 31 0.86 15.87 -14.18
N ALA A 32 0.15 16.53 -13.25
CA ALA A 32 -0.41 15.89 -12.08
C ALA A 32 -1.47 14.87 -12.48
N ARG A 33 -1.28 13.62 -12.06
CA ARG A 33 -2.20 12.51 -12.32
C ARG A 33 -2.65 11.88 -11.03
N GLU A 34 -3.85 11.30 -11.06
CA GLU A 34 -4.30 10.47 -9.95
C GLU A 34 -3.39 9.25 -9.78
N SER A 35 -3.30 8.75 -8.54
CA SER A 35 -2.59 7.52 -8.28
C SER A 35 -3.24 6.36 -9.03
N VAL A 36 -2.41 5.51 -9.64
CA VAL A 36 -2.88 4.23 -10.22
C VAL A 36 -3.45 3.28 -9.16
N TYR A 37 -3.16 3.53 -7.88
CA TYR A 37 -3.72 2.75 -6.77
C TYR A 37 -4.98 3.42 -6.21
N VAL A 38 -6.05 2.64 -6.14
CA VAL A 38 -7.31 3.06 -5.52
C VAL A 38 -7.19 2.89 -4.01
N GLY A 39 -7.52 3.93 -3.24
CA GLY A 39 -7.55 3.86 -1.79
C GLY A 39 -8.79 3.14 -1.24
N GLY A 40 -8.84 3.00 0.08
CA GLY A 40 -10.02 2.50 0.78
C GLY A 40 -10.06 0.98 0.95
N ARG A 41 -10.94 0.53 1.86
CA ARG A 41 -11.02 -0.85 2.33
C ARG A 41 -11.31 -1.86 1.23
N LYS A 42 -12.22 -1.53 0.30
CA LYS A 42 -12.60 -2.43 -0.80
C LYS A 42 -11.41 -2.76 -1.71
N ALA A 43 -10.72 -1.74 -2.21
CA ALA A 43 -9.53 -1.92 -3.04
C ALA A 43 -8.40 -2.65 -2.30
N ALA A 44 -8.31 -2.43 -0.98
CA ALA A 44 -7.35 -3.11 -0.14
C ALA A 44 -7.59 -4.63 -0.04
N LEU A 45 -8.85 -5.03 0.14
CA LEU A 45 -9.26 -6.43 0.16
C LEU A 45 -9.01 -7.10 -1.20
N GLU A 46 -9.37 -6.44 -2.29
CA GLU A 46 -9.10 -6.94 -3.65
C GLU A 46 -7.59 -7.11 -3.91
N ALA A 47 -6.77 -6.19 -3.41
CA ALA A 47 -5.31 -6.31 -3.51
C ALA A 47 -4.77 -7.47 -2.66
N LEU A 48 -5.28 -7.67 -1.45
CA LEU A 48 -4.91 -8.80 -0.59
C LEU A 48 -5.30 -10.14 -1.24
N GLU A 49 -6.49 -10.22 -1.84
CA GLU A 49 -6.95 -11.39 -2.56
C GLU A 49 -6.05 -11.73 -3.76
N LYS A 50 -5.65 -10.73 -4.55
CA LYS A 50 -4.75 -10.93 -5.71
C LYS A 50 -3.33 -11.32 -5.31
N PHE A 51 -2.87 -10.94 -4.12
CA PHE A 51 -1.51 -11.25 -3.69
C PHE A 51 -1.30 -12.75 -3.52
N ARG A 52 -0.18 -13.24 -4.06
CA ARG A 52 0.30 -14.62 -3.92
C ARG A 52 1.71 -14.60 -3.36
N VAL A 53 1.97 -15.39 -2.32
CA VAL A 53 3.27 -15.37 -1.64
C VAL A 53 4.35 -16.18 -2.37
N GLN A 54 3.97 -17.09 -3.27
CA GLN A 54 4.91 -17.95 -3.98
C GLN A 54 5.99 -17.14 -4.74
N GLY A 55 7.26 -17.49 -4.54
CA GLY A 55 8.40 -16.80 -5.15
C GLY A 55 8.77 -15.46 -4.49
N TYR A 56 8.09 -15.08 -3.39
CA TYR A 56 8.40 -13.85 -2.65
C TYR A 56 9.85 -13.81 -2.18
N ALA A 57 10.34 -14.86 -1.52
CA ALA A 57 11.68 -14.87 -0.92
C ALA A 57 12.79 -14.69 -1.97
N GLY A 58 12.65 -15.34 -3.13
CA GLY A 58 13.64 -15.30 -4.22
C GLY A 58 13.57 -14.04 -5.10
N THR A 59 12.51 -13.24 -4.97
CA THR A 59 12.29 -12.08 -5.86
C THR A 59 12.11 -10.75 -5.13
N ARG A 60 11.92 -10.74 -3.81
CA ARG A 60 11.68 -9.52 -3.00
C ARG A 60 12.70 -8.39 -3.18
N ASN A 61 13.94 -8.71 -3.56
CA ASN A 61 15.01 -7.73 -3.78
C ASN A 61 15.21 -7.38 -5.28
N LYS A 62 14.29 -7.78 -6.15
CA LYS A 62 14.33 -7.49 -7.59
C LYS A 62 13.36 -6.36 -7.92
N LEU A 63 13.74 -5.47 -8.84
CA LEU A 63 12.91 -4.33 -9.26
C LEU A 63 11.50 -4.74 -9.74
N LYS A 64 11.39 -5.89 -10.41
CA LYS A 64 10.11 -6.46 -10.87
C LYS A 64 9.71 -7.71 -10.06
N GLY A 65 10.13 -7.77 -8.80
CA GLY A 65 9.89 -8.89 -7.91
C GLY A 65 8.42 -9.06 -7.51
N ASN A 66 8.08 -10.25 -7.04
CA ASN A 66 6.76 -10.54 -6.49
C ASN A 66 6.67 -9.96 -5.06
N VAL A 67 6.30 -8.68 -4.96
CA VAL A 67 6.02 -7.99 -3.70
C VAL A 67 4.53 -7.71 -3.56
N SER A 68 4.02 -7.66 -2.32
CA SER A 68 2.57 -7.60 -2.07
C SER A 68 1.91 -6.28 -2.48
N ARG A 69 2.68 -5.18 -2.49
CA ARG A 69 2.17 -3.81 -2.68
C ARG A 69 1.06 -3.42 -1.68
N LEU A 70 0.97 -4.09 -0.53
CA LEU A 70 -0.05 -3.82 0.49
C LEU A 70 0.36 -2.72 1.49
N SER A 71 1.57 -2.17 1.38
CA SER A 71 2.15 -1.28 2.39
C SER A 71 1.31 -0.04 2.66
N PHE A 72 0.78 0.60 1.61
CA PHE A 72 -0.06 1.81 1.75
C PHE A 72 -1.44 1.48 2.35
N TYR A 73 -2.03 0.34 2.03
CA TYR A 73 -3.26 -0.11 2.67
C TYR A 73 -3.08 -0.40 4.15
N ILE A 74 -1.96 -1.02 4.54
CA ILE A 74 -1.65 -1.28 5.96
C ILE A 74 -1.32 0.04 6.69
N ARG A 75 -0.62 0.98 6.03
CA ARG A 75 -0.29 2.30 6.61
C ARG A 75 -1.54 3.11 6.94
N HIS A 76 -2.52 3.15 6.03
CA HIS A 76 -3.70 3.99 6.18
C HIS A 76 -4.91 3.25 6.78
N GLY A 77 -4.70 2.10 7.43
CA GLY A 77 -5.76 1.36 8.12
C GLY A 77 -6.77 0.64 7.21
N GLY A 78 -6.53 0.61 5.89
CA GLY A 78 -7.33 -0.18 4.96
C GLY A 78 -7.17 -1.70 5.15
N LEU A 79 -6.02 -2.15 5.67
CA LEU A 79 -5.78 -3.54 6.09
C LEU A 79 -5.14 -3.58 7.47
N GLY A 80 -5.56 -4.55 8.28
CA GLY A 80 -4.87 -4.90 9.52
C GLY A 80 -3.62 -5.74 9.23
N ILE A 81 -2.54 -5.55 9.98
CA ILE A 81 -1.35 -6.38 9.74
C ILE A 81 -1.57 -7.85 10.10
N ARG A 82 -2.34 -8.10 11.17
CA ARG A 82 -2.70 -9.45 11.62
C ARG A 82 -3.58 -10.14 10.58
N GLU A 83 -4.58 -9.42 10.07
CA GLU A 83 -5.45 -9.85 8.98
C GLU A 83 -4.63 -10.30 7.76
N VAL A 84 -3.64 -9.51 7.33
CA VAL A 84 -2.77 -9.86 6.20
C VAL A 84 -1.94 -11.12 6.52
N ALA A 85 -1.39 -11.23 7.74
CA ALA A 85 -0.61 -12.39 8.15
C ALA A 85 -1.45 -13.68 8.19
N GLU A 86 -2.67 -13.60 8.73
CA GLU A 86 -3.62 -14.72 8.84
C GLU A 86 -4.12 -15.16 7.46
N SER A 87 -4.47 -14.21 6.57
CA SER A 87 -4.83 -14.52 5.18
C SER A 87 -3.72 -15.29 4.45
N VAL A 88 -2.46 -14.89 4.60
CA VAL A 88 -1.33 -15.61 3.99
C VAL A 88 -1.18 -17.01 4.59
N ARG A 89 -1.36 -17.16 5.90
CA ARG A 89 -1.29 -18.45 6.60
C ARG A 89 -2.37 -19.40 6.10
N GLU A 90 -3.60 -18.92 6.00
CA GLU A 90 -4.76 -19.72 5.59
C GLU A 90 -4.67 -20.13 4.12
N ARG A 91 -4.23 -19.23 3.25
CA ARG A 91 -4.20 -19.47 1.79
C ARG A 91 -2.97 -20.25 1.32
N PHE A 92 -1.84 -20.14 2.03
CA PHE A 92 -0.56 -20.66 1.54
C PHE A 92 0.22 -21.48 2.56
N GLY A 93 -0.29 -21.64 3.79
CA GLY A 93 0.39 -22.38 4.84
C GLY A 93 1.71 -21.73 5.28
N LYS A 94 2.63 -22.57 5.80
CA LYS A 94 3.93 -22.15 6.32
C LYS A 94 5.07 -22.44 5.33
N SER A 95 4.96 -21.93 4.10
CA SER A 95 6.05 -22.03 3.12
C SER A 95 7.24 -21.13 3.49
N TYR A 96 8.42 -21.39 2.93
CA TYR A 96 9.59 -20.51 3.11
C TYR A 96 9.30 -19.07 2.66
N ASP A 97 8.56 -18.92 1.56
CA ASP A 97 8.09 -17.61 1.09
C ASP A 97 7.18 -16.92 2.11
N ALA A 98 6.22 -17.65 2.71
CA ALA A 98 5.33 -17.12 3.73
C ALA A 98 6.09 -16.67 4.98
N VAL A 99 7.06 -17.48 5.43
CA VAL A 99 7.93 -17.11 6.56
C VAL A 99 8.70 -15.83 6.27
N LYS A 100 9.29 -15.69 5.08
CA LYS A 100 9.99 -14.46 4.68
C LYS A 100 9.05 -13.26 4.58
N PHE A 101 7.85 -13.45 4.08
CA PHE A 101 6.85 -12.39 4.05
C PHE A 101 6.42 -11.95 5.47
N TRP A 102 6.18 -12.89 6.39
CA TRP A 102 5.85 -12.56 7.79
C TRP A 102 6.99 -11.86 8.53
N GLN A 103 8.25 -12.17 8.22
CA GLN A 103 9.39 -11.42 8.77
C GLN A 103 9.30 -9.92 8.42
N GLU A 104 8.92 -9.57 7.19
CA GLU A 104 8.75 -8.16 6.79
C GLU A 104 7.57 -7.49 7.49
N LEU A 105 6.47 -8.24 7.74
CA LEU A 105 5.37 -7.73 8.57
C LEU A 105 5.84 -7.49 10.01
N GLY A 106 6.68 -8.39 10.55
CA GLY A 106 7.32 -8.25 11.85
C GLY A 106 8.19 -7.00 11.93
N TRP A 107 9.07 -6.77 10.95
CA TRP A 107 9.88 -5.54 10.85
C TRP A 107 9.02 -4.29 10.85
N ARG A 108 7.90 -4.31 10.12
CA ARG A 108 6.96 -3.18 10.11
C ARG A 108 6.33 -2.95 11.50
N GLN A 109 6.01 -4.00 12.26
CA GLN A 109 5.52 -3.83 13.63
C GLN A 109 6.58 -3.29 14.56
N PHE A 110 7.79 -3.82 14.47
CA PHE A 110 8.91 -3.37 15.27
C PHE A 110 9.14 -1.86 15.12
N TRP A 111 9.24 -1.37 13.88
CA TRP A 111 9.45 0.07 13.65
C TRP A 111 8.26 0.93 14.06
N ARG A 112 7.03 0.43 13.91
CA ARG A 112 5.85 1.14 14.43
C ARG A 112 5.84 1.18 15.95
N HIS A 113 6.35 0.16 16.63
CA HIS A 113 6.44 0.18 18.09
C HIS A 113 7.53 1.15 18.58
N LEU A 114 8.64 1.27 17.85
CA LEU A 114 9.73 2.17 18.22
C LEU A 114 9.46 3.65 17.95
N TYR A 115 8.79 3.98 16.85
CA TYR A 115 8.64 5.36 16.37
C TYR A 115 7.20 5.81 16.15
N GLY A 116 6.24 4.90 16.31
CA GLY A 116 4.82 5.18 16.07
C GLY A 116 4.11 5.76 17.28
#